data_AF-A0A9W8C896-F1
#
_entry.id   AF-A0A9W8C896-F1
#
_cell.length_a   1.000
_cell.length_b   1.000
_cell.length_c   1.000
_cell.angle_alpha   90.00
_cell.angle_beta   90.00
_cell.angle_gamma   90.00
#
_symmetry.space_group_name_H-M   'P 1'
#
loop_
_entity.id
_entity.type
_entity.pdbx_description
1 polymer ?
#
loop_
_entity_poly.entity_id
_entity_poly.type
_entity_poly.pdbx_seq_one_letter_code
_entity_poly.pdbx_strand_id
1 'polypeptide(L)'
;MTCSIFLFIFELIQMQIVGKTGTGKSATGNTLLGQEVFKTDVSPEEVTTECSRRSATREGQNICVIDTPGFCSTSTTDNEETLKTHLERCVKLSVPGPHVLLLMLNLGMRFTAEEETAVKQIQENFGEDAVRYTIVLFTHAEQLRGKTLKEYVEESRHLKTLTDRCGGRYHAFNKENMANNTQVRDLLKMIERMIRANGEEHYTNDMFKEAQRKIKRLEMLRRAGDVALGVGSALGTGAAVAGGDGRDGGCGFTCSRFSSRMRSRGRDGRQTHCEQGQRKQR
;
A
#
# COMPACT_ATOMS: atom_id res chain seq x y z
N MET A 1 32.16 -14.23 14.70
CA MET A 1 31.33 -13.97 13.52
C MET A 1 29.94 -13.60 14.00
N THR A 2 29.62 -12.31 14.08
CA THR A 2 28.45 -11.78 14.79
C THR A 2 27.26 -11.60 13.87
N CYS A 3 26.20 -12.37 14.12
CA CYS A 3 24.77 -12.04 13.99
C CYS A 3 24.28 -10.95 13.00
N SER A 4 24.83 -10.83 11.78
CA SER A 4 24.26 -9.94 10.75
C SER A 4 23.13 -10.59 9.94
N ILE A 5 22.96 -11.91 10.02
CA ILE A 5 21.97 -12.66 9.21
C ILE A 5 20.56 -12.62 9.83
N PHE A 6 20.44 -12.37 11.15
CA PHE A 6 19.15 -12.44 11.86
C PHE A 6 18.38 -11.11 11.93
N LEU A 7 18.94 -10.02 11.39
CA LEU A 7 18.25 -8.72 11.26
C LEU A 7 17.44 -8.57 9.97
N PHE A 8 17.53 -9.54 9.03
CA PHE A 8 16.75 -9.53 7.78
C PHE A 8 15.24 -9.78 7.98
N ILE A 9 14.77 -9.93 9.23
CA ILE A 9 13.39 -10.26 9.55
C ILE A 9 12.64 -8.98 9.95
N PHE A 10 11.65 -8.60 9.13
CA PHE A 10 10.57 -7.62 9.37
C PHE A 10 10.70 -6.15 8.89
N GLU A 11 11.60 -5.78 7.98
CA GLU A 11 11.40 -4.50 7.26
C GLU A 11 10.17 -4.55 6.33
N LEU A 12 9.38 -3.47 6.34
CA LEU A 12 8.10 -3.39 5.62
C LEU A 12 8.31 -2.87 4.19
N ILE A 13 8.28 -3.77 3.20
CA ILE A 13 8.38 -3.36 1.80
C ILE A 13 7.12 -2.62 1.37
N GLN A 14 7.28 -1.36 0.97
CA GLN A 14 6.19 -0.49 0.51
C GLN A 14 6.14 -0.47 -1.03
N MET A 15 5.02 -0.90 -1.60
CA MET A 15 4.78 -1.03 -3.04
C MET A 15 3.68 -0.06 -3.43
N GLN A 16 3.97 0.90 -4.30
CA GLN A 16 2.96 1.81 -4.84
C GLN A 16 2.59 1.39 -6.25
N ILE A 17 1.31 1.04 -6.48
CA ILE A 17 0.82 0.59 -7.77
C ILE A 17 0.39 1.80 -8.59
N VAL A 18 0.94 1.99 -9.79
CA VAL A 18 0.61 3.10 -10.68
C VAL A 18 0.26 2.59 -12.08
N GLY A 19 -0.45 3.40 -12.86
CA GLY A 19 -0.88 3.04 -14.20
C GLY A 19 -2.32 3.46 -14.49
N LYS A 20 -2.73 3.27 -15.73
CA LYS A 20 -4.07 3.60 -16.25
C LYS A 20 -5.19 2.86 -15.52
N THR A 21 -6.39 3.42 -15.54
CA THR A 21 -7.60 2.75 -15.04
C THR A 21 -7.94 1.48 -15.85
N GLY A 22 -8.59 0.50 -15.22
CA GLY A 22 -8.91 -0.79 -15.86
C GLY A 22 -7.73 -1.76 -16.06
N THR A 23 -6.49 -1.39 -15.72
CA THR A 23 -5.31 -2.28 -15.79
C THR A 23 -5.28 -3.39 -14.74
N GLY A 24 -6.16 -3.32 -13.72
CA GLY A 24 -6.29 -4.32 -12.66
C GLY A 24 -5.53 -4.02 -11.36
N LYS A 25 -5.24 -2.74 -11.06
CA LYS A 25 -4.47 -2.28 -9.88
C LYS A 25 -4.95 -2.89 -8.56
N SER A 26 -6.21 -2.66 -8.19
CA SER A 26 -6.82 -3.16 -6.95
C SER A 26 -6.84 -4.69 -6.86
N ALA A 27 -7.11 -5.39 -7.97
CA ALA A 27 -7.08 -6.85 -8.02
C ALA A 27 -5.67 -7.41 -7.83
N THR A 28 -4.66 -6.75 -8.42
CA THR A 28 -3.24 -7.09 -8.24
C THR A 28 -2.80 -6.84 -6.80
N GLY A 29 -3.25 -5.75 -6.18
CA GLY A 29 -3.05 -5.48 -4.75
C GLY A 29 -3.62 -6.58 -3.85
N ASN A 30 -4.81 -7.10 -4.17
CA ASN A 30 -5.40 -8.24 -3.45
C ASN A 30 -4.56 -9.52 -3.64
N THR A 31 -4.09 -9.82 -4.86
CA THR A 31 -3.19 -10.97 -5.14
C THR A 31 -1.87 -10.90 -4.38
N LEU A 32 -1.25 -9.71 -4.36
CA LEU A 32 -0.02 -9.44 -3.61
C LEU A 32 -0.23 -9.72 -2.12
N LEU A 33 -1.27 -9.14 -1.52
CA LEU A 33 -1.56 -9.29 -0.10
C LEU A 33 -2.14 -10.67 0.27
N GLY A 34 -2.65 -11.43 -0.70
CA GLY A 34 -3.30 -12.73 -0.47
C GLY A 34 -4.69 -12.62 0.17
N GLN A 35 -5.36 -11.47 0.06
CA GLN A 35 -6.65 -11.17 0.70
C GLN A 35 -7.41 -10.08 -0.06
N GLU A 36 -8.74 -10.14 -0.03
CA GLU A 36 -9.63 -9.15 -0.67
C GLU A 36 -9.80 -7.91 0.24
N VAL A 37 -8.96 -6.88 0.04
CA VAL A 37 -8.91 -5.68 0.89
C VAL A 37 -9.00 -4.35 0.14
N PHE A 38 -8.79 -4.39 -1.18
CA PHE A 38 -9.14 -3.35 -2.13
C PHE A 38 -10.43 -3.74 -2.85
N LYS A 39 -11.37 -2.79 -3.02
CA LYS A 39 -12.62 -3.05 -3.73
C LYS A 39 -12.31 -3.29 -5.21
N THR A 40 -12.81 -4.39 -5.76
CA THR A 40 -12.77 -4.70 -7.18
C THR A 40 -14.18 -4.91 -7.68
N ASP A 41 -14.55 -4.28 -8.78
CA ASP A 41 -15.88 -4.39 -9.40
C ASP A 41 -15.76 -4.30 -10.92
N VAL A 42 -16.70 -4.88 -11.65
CA VAL A 42 -16.77 -4.79 -13.12
C VAL A 42 -17.70 -3.63 -13.47
N SER A 43 -17.15 -2.42 -13.43
CA SER A 43 -17.85 -1.17 -13.70
C SER A 43 -17.32 -0.49 -14.96
N PRO A 44 -18.17 0.19 -15.76
CA PRO A 44 -17.71 1.14 -16.78
C PRO A 44 -17.11 2.43 -16.17
N GLU A 45 -17.34 2.69 -14.88
CA GLU A 45 -16.84 3.84 -14.13
C GLU A 45 -15.70 3.47 -13.15
N GLU A 46 -14.94 4.45 -12.68
CA GLU A 46 -13.84 4.24 -11.73
C GLU A 46 -14.33 3.71 -10.37
N VAL A 47 -13.87 2.53 -9.98
CA VAL A 47 -14.23 1.91 -8.68
C VAL A 47 -13.38 2.44 -7.53
N THR A 48 -12.15 2.88 -7.82
CA THR A 48 -11.13 3.30 -6.84
C THR A 48 -10.90 4.79 -6.96
N THR A 49 -11.62 5.58 -6.17
CA THR A 49 -11.60 7.06 -6.19
C THR A 49 -10.61 7.70 -5.22
N GLU A 50 -9.92 6.91 -4.37
CA GLU A 50 -8.94 7.41 -3.41
C GLU A 50 -7.72 6.49 -3.30
N CYS A 51 -6.53 7.07 -3.07
CA CYS A 51 -5.36 6.29 -2.68
C CYS A 51 -5.64 5.53 -1.38
N SER A 52 -5.30 4.24 -1.31
CA SER A 52 -5.53 3.41 -0.13
C SER A 52 -4.34 2.51 0.21
N ARG A 53 -4.02 2.42 1.50
CA ARG A 53 -2.90 1.64 2.04
C ARG A 53 -3.42 0.38 2.74
N ARG A 54 -2.84 -0.78 2.43
CA ARG A 54 -3.10 -2.07 3.08
C ARG A 54 -1.79 -2.82 3.30
N SER A 55 -1.73 -3.69 4.31
CA SER A 55 -0.50 -4.44 4.63
C SER A 55 -0.84 -5.87 5.05
N ALA A 56 0.07 -6.80 4.77
CA ALA A 56 -0.04 -8.22 5.10
C ALA A 56 1.36 -8.84 5.18
N THR A 57 1.46 -10.02 5.79
CA THR A 57 2.66 -10.87 5.69
C THR A 57 2.43 -11.88 4.57
N ARG A 58 3.33 -11.92 3.57
CA ARG A 58 3.25 -12.78 2.38
C ARG A 58 4.59 -13.45 2.13
N GLU A 59 4.61 -14.76 1.92
CA GLU A 59 5.85 -15.55 1.75
C GLU A 59 6.92 -15.29 2.85
N GLY A 60 6.48 -14.98 4.08
CA GLY A 60 7.36 -14.64 5.22
C GLY A 60 7.81 -13.18 5.30
N GLN A 61 7.44 -12.34 4.34
CA GLN A 61 7.83 -10.94 4.24
C GLN A 61 6.67 -9.99 4.59
N ASN A 62 6.94 -8.93 5.35
CA ASN A 62 5.95 -7.90 5.61
C ASN A 62 5.87 -6.96 4.40
N ILE A 63 4.71 -6.91 3.77
CA ILE A 63 4.47 -6.09 2.58
C ILE A 63 3.33 -5.10 2.80
N CYS A 64 3.45 -3.94 2.19
CA CYS A 64 2.45 -2.89 2.18
C CYS A 64 2.18 -2.48 0.74
N VAL A 65 0.92 -2.54 0.32
CA VAL A 65 0.47 -2.08 -0.99
C VAL A 65 -0.27 -0.77 -0.83
N ILE A 66 0.11 0.23 -1.63
CA ILE A 66 -0.60 1.48 -1.85
C ILE A 66 -1.24 1.39 -3.23
N ASP A 67 -2.56 1.19 -3.26
CA ASP A 67 -3.38 1.24 -4.47
C ASP A 67 -3.76 2.70 -4.75
N THR A 68 -3.79 3.08 -6.02
CA THR A 68 -4.03 4.48 -6.46
C THR A 68 -5.19 4.54 -7.45
N PRO A 69 -5.90 5.69 -7.57
CA PRO A 69 -6.73 5.98 -8.74
C PRO A 69 -5.90 6.01 -10.04
N GLY A 70 -6.53 6.35 -11.17
CA GLY A 70 -5.96 6.37 -12.53
C GLY A 70 -4.74 7.26 -12.77
N PHE A 71 -3.58 6.96 -12.14
CA PHE A 71 -2.40 7.83 -12.14
C PHE A 71 -1.82 8.13 -13.53
N CYS A 72 -1.94 7.21 -14.49
CA CYS A 72 -1.51 7.44 -15.88
C CYS A 72 -2.68 7.71 -16.83
N SER A 73 -3.92 7.85 -16.32
CA SER A 73 -5.10 8.04 -17.16
C SER A 73 -5.06 9.42 -17.81
N THR A 74 -5.07 9.50 -19.14
CA THR A 74 -5.15 10.79 -19.87
C THR A 74 -6.60 11.27 -20.06
N SER A 75 -7.49 10.91 -19.13
CA SER A 75 -8.91 11.27 -19.14
C SER A 75 -9.09 12.78 -19.00
N THR A 76 -9.67 13.41 -20.02
CA THR A 76 -9.98 14.86 -20.08
C THR A 76 -10.97 15.37 -19.02
N THR A 77 -11.45 14.52 -18.13
CA THR A 77 -12.36 14.83 -17.02
C THR A 77 -11.64 15.22 -15.74
N ASP A 78 -10.38 14.83 -15.56
CA ASP A 78 -9.65 15.06 -14.32
C ASP A 78 -8.98 16.44 -14.37
N ASN A 79 -9.50 17.39 -13.58
CA ASN A 79 -8.83 18.67 -13.43
C ASN A 79 -7.49 18.49 -12.69
N GLU A 80 -6.52 19.37 -12.98
CA GLU A 80 -5.16 19.32 -12.41
C GLU A 80 -5.18 19.29 -10.86
N GLU A 81 -6.19 19.93 -10.26
CA GLU A 81 -6.45 19.93 -8.82
C GLU A 81 -6.78 18.54 -8.24
N THR A 82 -7.57 17.73 -8.95
CA THR A 82 -7.90 16.35 -8.55
C THR A 82 -6.67 15.45 -8.63
N LEU A 83 -5.91 15.53 -9.74
CA LEU A 83 -4.64 14.82 -9.90
C LEU A 83 -3.67 15.15 -8.75
N LYS A 84 -3.48 16.45 -8.47
CA LYS A 84 -2.63 16.94 -7.38
C LYS A 84 -3.11 16.44 -6.01
N THR A 85 -4.41 16.44 -5.76
CA THR A 85 -5.02 15.96 -4.51
C THR A 85 -4.77 14.46 -4.31
N HIS A 86 -4.92 13.66 -5.36
CA HIS A 86 -4.57 12.24 -5.33
C HIS A 86 -3.07 12.03 -5.11
N LEU A 87 -2.20 12.74 -5.84
CA LEU A 87 -0.75 12.67 -5.66
C LEU A 87 -0.33 13.01 -4.23
N GLU A 88 -0.85 14.11 -3.66
CA GLU A 88 -0.62 14.48 -2.26
C GLU A 88 -1.05 13.39 -1.27
N ARG A 89 -2.22 12.78 -1.49
CA ARG A 89 -2.72 11.70 -0.62
C ARG A 89 -1.87 10.45 -0.73
N CYS A 90 -1.50 10.06 -1.93
CA CYS A 90 -0.60 8.94 -2.21
C CYS A 90 0.78 9.18 -1.56
N VAL A 91 1.37 10.37 -1.70
CA VAL A 91 2.63 10.73 -1.01
C VAL A 91 2.49 10.62 0.51
N LYS A 92 1.43 11.19 1.10
CA LYS A 92 1.13 11.09 2.56
C LYS A 92 1.00 9.64 3.02
N LEU A 93 0.38 8.77 2.22
CA LEU A 93 0.22 7.34 2.51
C LEU A 93 1.50 6.53 2.30
N SER A 94 2.44 6.97 1.47
CA SER A 94 3.67 6.24 1.15
C SER A 94 4.89 6.66 1.97
N VAL A 95 4.78 7.66 2.87
CA VAL A 95 5.89 8.12 3.75
C VAL A 95 6.57 6.95 4.51
N PRO A 96 7.92 6.91 4.62
CA PRO A 96 8.90 7.87 4.11
C PRO A 96 9.11 7.83 2.59
N GLY A 97 8.75 6.72 1.95
CA GLY A 97 8.62 6.59 0.50
C GLY A 97 8.39 5.13 0.08
N PRO A 98 7.98 4.88 -1.18
CA PRO A 98 7.83 3.52 -1.70
C PRO A 98 9.21 2.87 -1.94
N HIS A 99 9.33 1.59 -1.68
CA HIS A 99 10.50 0.79 -2.06
C HIS A 99 10.42 0.36 -3.54
N VAL A 100 9.20 0.29 -4.09
CA VAL A 100 8.95 0.01 -5.50
C VAL A 100 7.72 0.75 -6.00
N LEU A 101 7.81 1.27 -7.23
CA LEU A 101 6.67 1.68 -8.05
C LEU A 101 6.35 0.54 -9.03
N LEU A 102 5.14 -0.01 -8.96
CA LEU A 102 4.67 -1.05 -9.88
C LEU A 102 3.86 -0.38 -11.00
N LEU A 103 4.50 -0.15 -12.15
CA LEU A 103 3.83 0.42 -13.33
C LEU A 103 3.06 -0.67 -14.07
N MET A 104 1.73 -0.57 -14.06
CA MET A 104 0.86 -1.61 -14.59
C MET A 104 0.47 -1.41 -16.05
N LEU A 105 0.67 -2.46 -16.84
CA LEU A 105 0.26 -2.57 -18.26
C LEU A 105 -0.63 -3.81 -18.44
N ASN A 106 -1.63 -3.76 -19.32
CA ASN A 106 -2.56 -4.87 -19.53
C ASN A 106 -2.31 -5.54 -20.89
N LEU A 107 -1.91 -6.82 -20.89
CA LEU A 107 -1.63 -7.60 -22.11
C LEU A 107 -2.89 -7.94 -22.93
N GLY A 108 -4.07 -7.86 -22.33
CA GLY A 108 -5.36 -7.98 -23.03
C GLY A 108 -5.80 -6.70 -23.75
N MET A 109 -5.04 -5.61 -23.64
CA MET A 109 -5.31 -4.35 -24.33
C MET A 109 -4.16 -3.98 -25.28
N ARG A 110 -4.45 -3.11 -26.25
CA ARG A 110 -3.40 -2.54 -27.10
C ARG A 110 -2.57 -1.54 -26.27
N PHE A 111 -1.26 -1.59 -26.44
CA PHE A 111 -0.36 -0.54 -25.97
C PHE A 111 -0.60 0.75 -26.77
N THR A 112 -0.86 1.87 -26.11
CA THR A 112 -1.15 3.16 -26.73
C THR A 112 -0.16 4.24 -26.27
N ALA A 113 -0.29 5.45 -26.82
CA ALA A 113 0.54 6.60 -26.44
C ALA A 113 0.41 6.98 -24.94
N GLU A 114 -0.70 6.63 -24.31
CA GLU A 114 -0.94 6.80 -22.87
C GLU A 114 -0.01 5.89 -22.05
N GLU A 115 0.06 4.60 -22.39
CA GLU A 115 1.01 3.68 -21.76
C GLU A 115 2.47 4.03 -22.11
N GLU A 116 2.75 4.51 -23.32
CA GLU A 116 4.09 4.96 -23.74
C GLU A 116 4.60 6.16 -22.93
N THR A 117 3.71 7.11 -22.60
CA THR A 117 4.05 8.29 -21.81
C THR A 117 4.06 8.03 -20.30
N ALA A 118 3.60 6.87 -19.81
CA ALA A 118 3.51 6.55 -18.39
C ALA A 118 4.84 6.71 -17.61
N VAL A 119 5.98 6.32 -18.20
CA VAL A 119 7.29 6.52 -17.54
C VAL A 119 7.68 8.01 -17.49
N LYS A 120 7.29 8.81 -18.49
CA LYS A 120 7.48 10.27 -18.48
C LYS A 120 6.62 10.92 -17.38
N GLN A 121 5.35 10.51 -17.26
CA GLN A 121 4.47 10.95 -16.17
C GLN A 121 5.02 10.60 -14.78
N ILE A 122 5.62 9.42 -14.61
CA ILE A 122 6.31 9.04 -13.35
C ILE A 122 7.47 10.02 -13.06
N GLN A 123 8.29 10.34 -14.06
CA GLN A 123 9.41 11.27 -13.90
C GLN A 123 8.95 12.71 -13.63
N GLU A 124 7.89 13.18 -14.29
CA GLU A 124 7.33 14.52 -14.09
C GLU A 124 6.72 14.71 -12.69
N ASN A 125 6.02 13.70 -12.17
CA ASN A 125 5.32 13.79 -10.88
C ASN A 125 6.18 13.41 -9.67
N PHE A 126 7.08 12.43 -9.82
CA PHE A 126 7.92 11.94 -8.72
C PHE A 126 9.37 12.41 -8.82
N GLY A 127 9.89 12.68 -10.02
CA GLY A 127 11.29 13.02 -10.29
C GLY A 127 11.99 11.95 -11.15
N GLU A 128 13.02 12.36 -11.89
CA GLU A 128 13.79 11.49 -12.81
C GLU A 128 14.22 10.16 -12.17
N ASP A 129 14.65 10.21 -10.91
CA ASP A 129 15.15 9.07 -10.15
C ASP A 129 14.10 7.99 -9.84
N ALA A 130 12.81 8.31 -9.91
CA ALA A 130 11.75 7.37 -9.59
C ALA A 130 11.81 6.11 -10.47
N VAL A 131 12.28 6.22 -11.72
CA VAL A 131 12.40 5.08 -12.64
C VAL A 131 13.38 4.01 -12.15
N ARG A 132 14.36 4.39 -11.31
CA ARG A 132 15.30 3.46 -10.66
C ARG A 132 14.59 2.52 -9.66
N TYR A 133 13.42 2.91 -9.20
CA TYR A 133 12.55 2.17 -8.27
C TYR A 133 11.31 1.60 -8.97
N THR A 134 11.19 1.73 -10.30
CA THR A 134 10.06 1.20 -11.07
C THR A 134 10.32 -0.22 -11.56
N ILE A 135 9.29 -1.07 -11.47
CA ILE A 135 9.15 -2.35 -12.17
C ILE A 135 7.88 -2.30 -13.02
N VAL A 136 7.97 -2.75 -14.28
CA VAL A 136 6.79 -2.87 -15.16
C VAL A 136 6.08 -4.19 -14.86
N LEU A 137 4.82 -4.12 -14.44
CA LEU A 137 4.00 -5.28 -14.09
C LEU A 137 2.88 -5.47 -15.12
N PHE A 138 3.02 -6.48 -15.95
CA PHE A 138 2.01 -6.85 -16.94
C PHE A 138 0.90 -7.68 -16.30
N THR A 139 -0.36 -7.36 -16.56
CA THR A 139 -1.52 -8.19 -16.19
C THR A 139 -2.06 -8.95 -17.39
N HIS A 140 -2.87 -9.97 -17.11
CA HIS A 140 -3.52 -10.82 -18.10
C HIS A 140 -2.51 -11.63 -18.94
N ALA A 141 -1.48 -12.18 -18.28
CA ALA A 141 -0.40 -12.93 -18.93
C ALA A 141 -0.86 -14.20 -19.68
N GLU A 142 -2.06 -14.71 -19.39
CA GLU A 142 -2.71 -15.73 -20.21
C GLU A 142 -2.87 -15.32 -21.69
N GLN A 143 -2.94 -14.01 -21.99
CA GLN A 143 -3.03 -13.49 -23.36
C GLN A 143 -1.74 -13.65 -24.18
N LEU A 144 -0.63 -14.06 -23.59
CA LEU A 144 0.62 -14.36 -24.32
C LEU A 144 0.51 -15.62 -25.20
N ARG A 145 -0.46 -16.51 -24.94
CA ARG A 145 -0.82 -17.67 -25.79
C ARG A 145 0.38 -18.51 -26.25
N GLY A 146 1.31 -18.79 -25.34
CA GLY A 146 2.51 -19.60 -25.58
C GLY A 146 3.79 -18.82 -25.88
N LYS A 147 3.72 -17.50 -26.15
CA LYS A 147 4.90 -16.63 -26.17
C LYS A 147 5.43 -16.40 -24.76
N THR A 148 6.74 -16.22 -24.63
CA THR A 148 7.34 -15.66 -23.42
C THR A 148 7.06 -14.16 -23.33
N LEU A 149 7.07 -13.63 -22.11
CA LEU A 149 6.95 -12.19 -21.86
C LEU A 149 8.07 -11.39 -22.53
N LYS A 150 9.28 -11.96 -22.64
CA LYS A 150 10.44 -11.33 -23.29
C LYS A 150 10.20 -11.14 -24.78
N GLU A 151 9.74 -12.18 -25.49
CA GLU A 151 9.42 -12.10 -26.93
C GLU A 151 8.37 -11.02 -27.19
N TYR A 152 7.32 -10.96 -26.35
CA TYR A 152 6.28 -9.93 -26.46
C TYR A 152 6.83 -8.49 -26.27
N VAL A 153 7.76 -8.28 -25.32
CA VAL A 153 8.41 -6.98 -25.15
C VAL A 153 9.30 -6.63 -26.35
N GLU A 154 9.99 -7.61 -26.95
CA GLU A 154 10.85 -7.41 -28.11
C GLU A 154 10.09 -7.15 -29.42
N GLU A 155 8.80 -7.51 -29.51
CA GLU A 155 7.93 -7.20 -30.66
C GLU A 155 7.61 -5.71 -30.84
N SER A 156 7.76 -4.87 -29.81
CA SER A 156 7.47 -3.43 -29.87
C SER A 156 8.64 -2.57 -29.39
N ARG A 157 9.18 -1.75 -30.29
CA ARG A 157 10.27 -0.80 -29.97
C ARG A 157 9.88 0.16 -28.83
N HIS A 158 8.64 0.63 -28.81
CA HIS A 158 8.15 1.55 -27.78
C HIS A 158 8.04 0.83 -26.41
N LEU A 159 7.52 -0.40 -26.40
CA LEU A 159 7.41 -1.19 -25.17
C LEU A 159 8.78 -1.58 -24.61
N LYS A 160 9.70 -2.01 -25.49
CA LYS A 160 11.10 -2.27 -25.13
C LYS A 160 11.77 -1.02 -24.54
N THR A 161 11.61 0.14 -25.19
CA THR A 161 12.16 1.42 -24.69
C THR A 161 11.59 1.77 -23.31
N LEU A 162 10.31 1.52 -23.08
CA LEU A 162 9.67 1.70 -21.77
C LEU A 162 10.28 0.78 -20.72
N THR A 163 10.41 -0.52 -20.99
CA THR A 163 11.02 -1.47 -20.04
C THR A 163 12.51 -1.19 -19.80
N ASP A 164 13.24 -0.74 -20.82
CA ASP A 164 14.67 -0.43 -20.73
C ASP A 164 14.90 0.84 -19.89
N ARG A 165 14.02 1.86 -19.95
CA ARG A 165 14.02 3.00 -19.02
C ARG A 165 13.76 2.58 -17.57
N CYS A 166 12.98 1.52 -17.36
CA CYS A 166 12.85 0.84 -16.07
C CYS A 166 13.96 -0.19 -15.80
N GLY A 167 15.14 -0.04 -16.42
CA GLY A 167 16.31 -0.89 -16.20
C GLY A 167 16.12 -2.36 -16.56
N GLY A 168 15.24 -2.66 -17.52
CA GLY A 168 14.89 -4.03 -17.92
C GLY A 168 14.06 -4.79 -16.88
N ARG A 169 13.54 -4.13 -15.84
CA ARG A 169 12.76 -4.75 -14.77
C ARG A 169 11.29 -4.88 -15.18
N TYR A 170 10.89 -6.09 -15.57
CA TYR A 170 9.50 -6.40 -15.84
C TYR A 170 9.09 -7.81 -15.39
N HIS A 171 7.82 -7.95 -15.01
CA HIS A 171 7.22 -9.20 -14.56
C HIS A 171 5.76 -9.28 -15.07
N ALA A 172 5.13 -10.45 -15.05
CA ALA A 172 3.74 -10.60 -15.47
C ALA A 172 2.92 -11.49 -14.55
N PHE A 173 1.69 -11.08 -14.28
CA PHE A 173 0.70 -11.84 -13.53
C PHE A 173 -0.33 -12.49 -14.46
N ASN A 174 -0.54 -13.79 -14.28
CA ASN A 174 -1.53 -14.58 -14.99
C ASN A 174 -2.80 -14.70 -14.13
N LYS A 175 -3.96 -14.34 -14.70
CA LYS A 175 -5.25 -14.29 -13.99
C LYS A 175 -5.79 -15.68 -13.66
N GLU A 176 -5.54 -16.67 -14.52
CA GLU A 176 -5.94 -18.07 -14.32
C GLU A 176 -5.14 -18.72 -13.18
N ASN A 177 -3.94 -18.21 -12.89
CA ASN A 177 -3.02 -18.72 -11.89
C ASN A 177 -2.91 -17.84 -10.62
N MET A 178 -3.89 -16.99 -10.31
CA MET A 178 -3.85 -16.09 -9.13
C MET A 178 -3.66 -16.82 -7.78
N ALA A 179 -4.07 -18.08 -7.67
CA ALA A 179 -3.84 -18.92 -6.50
C ALA A 179 -2.38 -19.44 -6.36
N ASN A 180 -1.57 -19.36 -7.43
CA ASN A 180 -0.19 -19.77 -7.41
C ASN A 180 0.70 -18.63 -6.90
N ASN A 181 1.21 -18.77 -5.66
CA ASN A 181 2.11 -17.79 -5.05
C ASN A 181 3.45 -17.62 -5.79
N THR A 182 3.80 -18.47 -6.75
CA THR A 182 5.10 -18.39 -7.49
C THR A 182 5.30 -17.03 -8.17
N GLN A 183 4.28 -16.48 -8.83
CA GLN A 183 4.37 -15.15 -9.46
C GLN A 183 4.61 -14.04 -8.41
N VAL A 184 3.93 -14.10 -7.26
CA VAL A 184 4.14 -13.15 -6.15
C VAL A 184 5.57 -13.29 -5.61
N ARG A 185 6.01 -14.50 -5.31
CA ARG A 185 7.36 -14.80 -4.79
C ARG A 185 8.46 -14.34 -5.74
N ASP A 186 8.30 -14.52 -7.05
CA ASP A 186 9.32 -14.16 -8.02
C ASP A 186 9.34 -12.64 -8.31
N LEU A 187 8.20 -11.95 -8.17
CA LEU A 187 8.14 -10.49 -8.08
C LEU A 187 8.80 -9.97 -6.80
N LEU A 188 8.55 -10.55 -5.62
CA LEU A 188 9.20 -10.17 -4.36
C LEU A 188 10.73 -10.28 -4.46
N LYS A 189 11.25 -11.40 -5.00
CA LYS A 189 12.68 -11.55 -5.30
C LYS A 189 13.22 -10.50 -6.27
N MET A 190 12.42 -10.01 -7.22
CA MET A 190 12.82 -8.92 -8.12
C MET A 190 12.88 -7.59 -7.38
N ILE A 191 11.91 -7.31 -6.52
CA ILE A 191 11.88 -6.12 -5.65
C ILE A 191 13.08 -6.12 -4.70
N GLU A 192 13.40 -7.23 -4.03
CA GLU A 192 14.58 -7.37 -3.17
C GLU A 192 15.89 -7.08 -3.91
N ARG A 193 16.06 -7.62 -5.13
CA ARG A 193 17.24 -7.33 -5.96
C ARG A 193 17.33 -5.85 -6.33
N MET A 194 16.21 -5.21 -6.61
CA MET A 194 16.15 -3.79 -6.93
C MET A 194 16.47 -2.91 -5.71
N ILE A 195 15.92 -3.24 -4.52
CA ILE A 195 16.20 -2.54 -3.26
C ILE A 195 17.71 -2.61 -2.95
N ARG A 196 18.34 -3.80 -3.06
CA ARG A 196 19.80 -3.94 -2.86
C ARG A 196 20.61 -3.17 -3.90
N ALA A 197 20.18 -3.14 -5.15
CA ALA A 197 20.84 -2.35 -6.21
C ALA A 197 20.72 -0.83 -5.97
N ASN A 198 19.67 -0.39 -5.26
CA ASN A 198 19.46 0.98 -4.80
C ASN A 198 20.01 1.24 -3.39
N GLY A 199 20.94 0.42 -2.88
CA GLY A 199 21.63 0.66 -1.61
C GLY A 199 20.82 0.35 -0.34
N GLU A 200 19.78 -0.49 -0.45
CA GLU A 200 18.82 -0.80 0.61
C GLU A 200 17.93 0.40 1.03
N GLU A 201 17.89 1.45 0.22
CA GLU A 201 17.04 2.62 0.43
C GLU A 201 15.64 2.47 -0.22
N HIS A 202 14.70 3.30 0.24
CA HIS A 202 13.41 3.53 -0.40
C HIS A 202 13.46 4.80 -1.26
N TYR A 203 12.60 4.90 -2.26
CA TYR A 203 12.50 6.11 -3.07
C TYR A 203 12.10 7.32 -2.23
N THR A 204 12.82 8.44 -2.35
CA THR A 204 12.42 9.69 -1.70
C THR A 204 12.76 10.90 -2.57
N ASN A 205 11.91 11.93 -2.47
CA ASN A 205 12.10 13.24 -3.09
C ASN A 205 11.71 14.33 -2.09
N ASP A 206 11.69 15.60 -2.50
CA ASP A 206 11.39 16.69 -1.56
C ASP A 206 9.94 16.69 -1.08
N MET A 207 8.98 16.20 -1.89
CA MET A 207 7.57 16.02 -1.48
C MET A 207 7.47 14.99 -0.33
N PHE A 208 8.17 13.85 -0.46
CA PHE A 208 8.26 12.83 0.59
C PHE A 208 8.93 13.38 1.86
N LYS A 209 10.07 14.07 1.73
CA LYS A 209 10.76 14.71 2.87
C LYS A 209 9.89 15.77 3.55
N GLU A 210 9.10 16.54 2.80
CA GLU A 210 8.17 17.52 3.37
C GLU A 210 6.99 16.87 4.09
N ALA A 211 6.35 15.87 3.47
CA ALA A 211 5.29 15.09 4.09
C ALA A 211 5.76 14.43 5.40
N GLN A 212 6.96 13.83 5.40
CA GLN A 212 7.56 13.24 6.59
C GLN A 212 7.82 14.29 7.70
N ARG A 213 8.33 15.48 7.34
CA ARG A 213 8.51 16.59 8.29
C ARG A 213 7.18 17.07 8.89
N LYS A 214 6.14 17.20 8.08
CA LYS A 214 4.78 17.58 8.51
C LYS A 214 4.20 16.54 9.49
N ILE A 215 4.28 15.25 9.16
CA ILE A 215 3.81 14.15 10.02
C ILE A 215 4.56 14.15 11.36
N LYS A 216 5.90 14.16 11.35
CA LYS A 216 6.72 14.22 12.58
C LYS A 216 6.37 15.43 13.46
N ARG A 217 6.13 16.61 12.86
CA ARG A 217 5.73 17.82 13.61
C ARG A 217 4.36 17.64 14.28
N LEU A 218 3.38 17.07 13.58
CA LEU A 218 2.04 16.82 14.13
C LEU A 218 2.08 15.76 15.25
N GLU A 219 2.89 14.71 15.12
CA GLU A 219 3.10 13.71 16.17
C GLU A 219 3.74 14.32 17.43
N MET A 220 4.75 15.18 17.27
CA MET A 220 5.37 15.89 18.40
C MET A 220 4.37 16.82 19.11
N LEU A 221 3.57 17.58 18.35
CA LEU A 221 2.53 18.44 18.92
C LEU A 221 1.45 17.64 19.66
N ARG A 222 1.02 16.50 19.10
CA ARG A 222 0.06 15.61 19.75
C ARG A 222 0.61 15.06 21.08
N ARG A 223 1.84 14.53 21.08
CA ARG A 223 2.51 14.04 22.30
C ARG A 223 2.66 15.16 23.35
N ALA A 224 3.00 16.37 22.94
CA ALA A 224 3.08 17.51 23.85
C ALA A 224 1.71 17.88 24.44
N GLY A 225 0.63 17.79 23.66
CA GLY A 225 -0.75 17.94 24.14
C GLY A 225 -1.15 16.85 25.13
N ASP A 226 -0.85 15.59 24.84
CA ASP A 226 -1.15 14.44 25.72
C ASP A 226 -0.41 14.56 27.08
N VAL A 227 0.82 15.08 27.08
CA VAL A 227 1.60 15.40 28.29
C VAL A 227 1.02 16.60 29.05
N ALA A 228 0.67 17.68 28.35
CA ALA A 228 0.09 18.88 28.96
C ALA A 228 -1.31 18.65 29.56
N LEU A 229 -2.06 17.68 29.02
CA LEU A 229 -3.36 17.24 29.53
C LEU A 229 -3.26 16.17 30.65
N GLY A 230 -2.05 15.81 31.08
CA GLY A 230 -1.84 14.96 32.25
C GLY A 230 -2.29 13.50 32.09
N VAL A 231 -2.42 12.98 30.86
CA VAL A 231 -2.88 11.60 30.59
C VAL A 231 -1.76 10.55 30.83
N GLY A 232 -0.62 10.97 31.39
CA GLY A 232 0.49 10.11 31.78
C GLY A 232 0.22 9.36 33.08
N SER A 233 -0.32 8.15 33.00
CA SER A 233 -0.45 7.26 34.17
C SER A 233 0.92 6.71 34.62
N ALA A 234 1.57 7.43 35.53
CA ALA A 234 2.73 6.94 36.28
C ALA A 234 2.39 6.92 37.78
N LEU A 235 2.13 5.71 38.30
CA LEU A 235 1.81 5.48 39.71
C LEU A 235 3.05 5.70 40.59
N GLY A 236 3.18 6.91 41.12
CA GLY A 236 4.16 7.27 42.15
C GLY A 236 3.58 7.14 43.57
N THR A 237 3.16 5.93 43.97
CA THR A 237 2.81 5.65 45.38
C THR A 237 3.96 4.92 46.06
N GLY A 238 4.75 5.64 46.85
CA GLY A 238 5.73 5.02 47.73
C GLY A 238 5.04 4.25 48.87
N ALA A 239 5.42 2.99 49.05
CA ALA A 239 5.11 2.20 50.23
C ALA A 239 6.23 1.18 50.52
N ALA A 240 7.03 1.46 51.54
CA ALA A 240 7.68 0.43 52.37
C ALA A 240 6.59 -0.18 53.31
N VAL A 241 6.60 -1.39 53.88
CA VAL A 241 7.54 -2.54 54.07
C VAL A 241 6.65 -3.79 54.39
N ALA A 242 7.05 -5.07 54.44
CA ALA A 242 8.29 -5.82 54.14
C ALA A 242 7.98 -7.33 54.03
N GLY A 243 8.85 -8.10 53.35
CA GLY A 243 9.08 -9.53 53.61
C GLY A 243 8.13 -10.56 52.97
N GLY A 244 8.70 -11.62 52.38
CA GLY A 244 7.96 -12.79 51.89
C GLY A 244 8.73 -13.58 50.83
N ASP A 245 9.30 -14.71 51.22
CA ASP A 245 10.05 -15.66 50.37
C ASP A 245 9.09 -16.63 49.61
N GLY A 246 9.52 -17.22 48.49
CA GLY A 246 8.75 -18.26 47.80
C GLY A 246 8.94 -18.36 46.27
N ARG A 247 9.27 -19.56 45.79
CA ARG A 247 9.46 -19.93 44.37
C ARG A 247 8.12 -20.28 43.70
N ASP A 248 7.93 -19.98 42.42
CA ASP A 248 8.12 -20.94 41.31
C ASP A 248 7.73 -20.33 39.94
N GLY A 249 8.14 -21.00 38.85
CA GLY A 249 8.17 -20.43 37.49
C GLY A 249 6.90 -20.62 36.63
N GLY A 250 6.90 -19.94 35.47
CA GLY A 250 5.90 -20.13 34.40
C GLY A 250 6.11 -19.18 33.23
N CYS A 251 6.51 -19.70 32.06
CA CYS A 251 6.58 -18.91 30.83
C CYS A 251 5.18 -18.61 30.28
N GLY A 252 4.89 -17.33 29.98
CA GLY A 252 3.65 -16.92 29.35
C GLY A 252 3.84 -15.71 28.43
N PHE A 253 3.99 -15.94 27.13
CA PHE A 253 3.94 -14.87 26.12
C PHE A 253 2.51 -14.31 26.04
N THR A 254 2.31 -13.05 26.41
CA THR A 254 1.02 -12.37 26.26
C THR A 254 1.01 -11.42 25.07
N CYS A 255 0.15 -11.74 24.10
CA CYS A 255 -0.11 -10.89 22.94
C CYS A 255 -1.06 -9.75 23.33
N SER A 256 -0.54 -8.52 23.42
CA SER A 256 -1.32 -7.34 23.81
C SER A 256 -2.20 -6.83 22.67
N ARG A 257 -3.44 -7.34 22.59
CA ARG A 257 -4.54 -6.70 21.85
C ARG A 257 -4.83 -5.32 22.46
N PHE A 258 -4.75 -4.25 21.67
CA PHE A 258 -5.32 -2.96 22.03
C PHE A 258 -6.66 -2.77 21.31
N SER A 259 -7.77 -2.94 22.04
CA SER A 259 -9.13 -2.67 21.54
C SER A 259 -9.93 -1.94 22.62
N SER A 260 -9.84 -0.62 22.64
CA SER A 260 -10.60 0.24 23.56
C SER A 260 -11.98 0.57 22.98
N ARG A 261 -12.98 -0.20 23.40
CA ARG A 261 -14.40 0.00 23.12
C ARG A 261 -15.03 0.84 24.25
N MET A 262 -15.31 2.12 24.01
CA MET A 262 -16.13 2.90 24.95
C MET A 262 -17.63 2.80 24.60
N ARG A 263 -18.45 2.53 25.61
CA ARG A 263 -19.90 2.71 25.58
C ARG A 263 -20.34 3.51 26.81
N SER A 264 -21.48 4.18 26.63
CA SER A 264 -22.43 4.63 27.67
C SER A 264 -21.96 5.58 28.78
N ARG A 265 -22.50 6.80 28.72
CA ARG A 265 -23.30 7.35 29.83
C ARG A 265 -24.71 7.65 29.30
N GLY A 266 -25.72 7.56 30.16
CA GLY A 266 -27.12 7.84 29.83
C GLY A 266 -27.88 8.40 31.03
N ARG A 267 -29.06 8.97 30.73
CA ARG A 267 -30.16 9.54 31.54
C ARG A 267 -30.88 10.53 30.60
N ASP A 268 -32.18 10.76 30.56
CA ASP A 268 -33.39 10.17 31.17
C ASP A 268 -34.40 10.02 29.99
N GLY A 269 -35.53 9.30 30.01
CA GLY A 269 -36.34 8.81 31.11
C GLY A 269 -37.78 9.33 30.97
N ARG A 270 -38.62 8.69 30.14
CA ARG A 270 -40.09 8.62 30.26
C ARG A 270 -40.72 7.66 29.24
N GLN A 271 -41.59 6.77 29.74
CA GLN A 271 -42.50 5.97 28.93
C GLN A 271 -43.80 6.74 28.67
N THR A 272 -44.34 6.60 27.47
CA THR A 272 -45.80 6.51 27.25
C THR A 272 -46.06 5.53 26.10
N HIS A 273 -46.82 4.47 26.37
CA HIS A 273 -47.47 3.66 25.33
C HIS A 273 -48.56 4.49 24.64
N CYS A 274 -48.74 4.37 23.32
CA CYS A 274 -49.95 3.77 22.76
C CYS A 274 -49.87 3.48 21.24
N GLU A 275 -50.47 2.35 20.88
CA GLU A 275 -51.24 2.03 19.66
C GLU A 275 -50.72 2.28 18.22
N GLN A 276 -50.56 1.13 17.55
CA GLN A 276 -50.99 0.76 16.21
C GLN A 276 -51.62 1.84 15.29
N GLY A 277 -51.13 1.89 14.04
CA GLY A 277 -51.78 2.57 12.93
C GLY A 277 -51.25 2.14 11.56
N GLN A 278 -51.74 1.02 11.03
CA GLN A 278 -51.50 0.68 9.63
C GLN A 278 -52.27 1.65 8.72
N ARG A 279 -51.62 2.23 7.69
CA ARG A 279 -52.32 2.52 6.43
C ARG A 279 -51.41 2.51 5.19
N LYS A 280 -51.87 1.78 4.18
CA LYS A 280 -51.39 1.76 2.81
C LYS A 280 -51.75 3.06 2.06
N GLN A 281 -51.23 3.14 0.84
CA GLN A 281 -51.55 4.04 -0.28
C GLN A 281 -50.70 5.32 -0.29
N ARG A 282 -50.15 5.73 -1.44
CA ARG A 282 -50.48 5.35 -2.83
C ARG A 282 -49.23 5.27 -3.71
#